data_AF-J3KRN7-F1
#
_entry.id   AF-J3KRN7-F1
#
_cell.length_a   1.000
_cell.length_b   1.000
_cell.length_c   1.000
_cell.angle_alpha   90.00
_cell.angle_beta   90.00
_cell.angle_gamma   90.00
#
_symmetry.space_group_name_H-M   'P 1'
#
loop_
_entity.id
_entity.type
_entity.pdbx_description
1 polymer ?
#
loop_
_entity_poly.entity_id
_entity_poly.type
_entity_poly.pdbx_seq_one_letter_code
_entity_poly.pdbx_strand_id
1 'polypeptide(L)'
;MKQPNRKRKLNMDSKERLDQDGRLEQAEEEKKPKDSTTPLSHVPSAAAQGAWSWEWYLKEQKAVAAPVELFSKDQSFPEHENGFQIGMRLEGIDPRHPSVFCVLSVAEVCGYRLRLHFDGYL
;
A
#
# COMPACT_ATOMS: atom_id res chain seq x y z
N MET A 1 -28.94 35.69 -4.07
CA MET A 1 -30.08 34.78 -3.75
C MET A 1 -29.55 33.58 -2.98
N LYS A 2 -30.43 32.94 -2.22
CA LYS A 2 -30.19 32.22 -0.96
C LYS A 2 -29.47 30.87 -1.12
N GLN A 3 -28.55 30.60 -0.20
CA GLN A 3 -28.10 29.25 0.18
C GLN A 3 -29.28 28.47 0.79
N PRO A 4 -29.36 27.13 0.61
CA PRO A 4 -30.05 26.29 1.57
C PRO A 4 -29.04 25.48 2.39
N ASN A 5 -29.18 25.66 3.69
CA ASN A 5 -28.49 24.98 4.77
C ASN A 5 -29.57 24.23 5.58
N ARG A 6 -29.16 23.23 6.36
CA ARG A 6 -29.88 22.45 7.42
C ARG A 6 -30.31 21.03 7.02
N LYS A 7 -29.77 19.96 7.63
CA LYS A 7 -29.91 19.47 9.04
C LYS A 7 -31.39 19.12 9.31
N ARG A 8 -31.85 17.99 9.87
CA ARG A 8 -31.35 16.86 10.71
C ARG A 8 -32.43 15.74 10.57
N LYS A 9 -32.07 14.46 10.47
CA LYS A 9 -32.04 13.43 11.55
C LYS A 9 -33.38 13.10 12.24
N LEU A 10 -33.58 11.77 12.34
CA LEU A 10 -34.44 10.97 13.25
C LEU A 10 -35.90 10.74 12.81
N ASN A 11 -36.27 9.48 12.60
CA ASN A 11 -36.84 8.68 13.69
C ASN A 11 -36.80 7.17 13.36
N MET A 12 -36.50 6.36 14.37
CA MET A 12 -36.60 4.91 14.40
C MET A 12 -37.86 4.60 15.18
N ASP A 13 -38.83 3.89 14.59
CA ASP A 13 -39.98 3.40 15.34
C ASP A 13 -40.29 1.96 14.94
N SER A 14 -40.13 1.09 15.92
CA SER A 14 -40.45 -0.32 15.94
C SER A 14 -41.88 -0.48 16.46
N LYS A 15 -42.71 -1.35 15.87
CA LYS A 15 -43.60 -2.23 16.66
C LYS A 15 -44.34 -3.33 15.88
N GLU A 16 -44.01 -4.57 16.28
CA GLU A 16 -44.83 -5.76 16.61
C GLU A 16 -46.23 -5.97 15.98
N ARG A 17 -46.50 -7.22 15.56
CA ARG A 17 -47.72 -8.01 15.92
C ARG A 17 -47.47 -9.54 15.91
N LEU A 18 -47.82 -10.20 17.02
CA LEU A 18 -48.14 -11.63 17.26
C LEU A 18 -49.32 -12.09 16.34
N ASP A 19 -49.65 -13.36 16.06
CA ASP A 19 -49.34 -14.70 16.60
C ASP A 19 -49.85 -15.83 15.65
N GLN A 20 -49.43 -17.08 15.94
CA GLN A 20 -50.12 -18.38 15.85
C GLN A 20 -50.33 -19.19 14.53
N ASP A 21 -49.75 -20.41 14.57
CA ASP A 21 -50.28 -21.74 14.15
C ASP A 21 -49.89 -22.37 12.79
N GLY A 22 -49.54 -23.68 12.81
CA GLY A 22 -49.75 -24.63 11.70
C GLY A 22 -48.65 -24.98 10.66
N ARG A 23 -47.81 -25.98 10.97
CA ARG A 23 -47.39 -27.16 10.13
C ARG A 23 -46.89 -27.02 8.64
N LEU A 24 -45.63 -27.46 8.43
CA LEU A 24 -44.91 -28.13 7.28
C LEU A 24 -45.29 -27.86 5.80
N GLU A 25 -44.29 -27.50 4.95
CA GLU A 25 -43.81 -28.32 3.81
C GLU A 25 -42.55 -27.74 3.10
N GLN A 26 -41.85 -28.61 2.37
CA GLN A 26 -40.51 -28.51 1.78
C GLN A 26 -40.51 -27.82 0.39
N ALA A 27 -39.40 -27.16 0.02
CA ALA A 27 -38.90 -27.14 -1.36
C ALA A 27 -37.43 -26.67 -1.41
N GLU A 28 -36.57 -27.50 -2.01
CA GLU A 28 -35.18 -27.19 -2.35
C GLU A 28 -35.13 -26.23 -3.56
N GLU A 29 -34.27 -25.21 -3.51
CA GLU A 29 -33.77 -24.56 -4.72
C GLU A 29 -32.26 -24.35 -4.60
N GLU A 30 -31.53 -25.11 -5.40
CA GLU A 30 -30.09 -25.12 -5.54
C GLU A 30 -29.57 -23.78 -6.12
N LYS A 31 -28.66 -23.09 -5.42
CA LYS A 31 -27.88 -21.98 -6.01
C LYS A 31 -26.38 -22.06 -5.71
N LYS A 32 -25.64 -22.43 -6.76
CA LYS A 32 -24.22 -22.19 -7.08
C LYS A 32 -23.58 -21.04 -6.27
N PRO A 33 -22.49 -21.27 -5.50
CA PRO A 33 -21.73 -20.18 -4.89
C PRO A 33 -20.99 -19.40 -5.99
N LYS A 34 -21.29 -18.10 -6.04
CA LYS A 34 -20.58 -17.11 -6.84
C LYS A 34 -19.23 -16.81 -6.19
N ASP A 35 -18.23 -16.78 -7.05
CA ASP A 35 -16.87 -16.29 -6.87
C ASP A 35 -16.79 -15.11 -5.88
N SER A 36 -16.25 -15.34 -4.68
CA SER A 36 -16.00 -14.29 -3.71
C SER A 36 -14.63 -13.70 -3.97
N THR A 37 -14.63 -12.63 -4.77
CA THR A 37 -13.51 -11.70 -4.93
C THR A 37 -12.99 -11.25 -3.56
N THR A 38 -11.80 -11.70 -3.19
CA THR A 38 -11.06 -11.20 -2.03
C THR A 38 -10.61 -9.76 -2.31
N PRO A 39 -11.02 -8.74 -1.55
CA PRO A 39 -10.37 -7.44 -1.63
C PRO A 39 -9.10 -7.49 -0.77
N LEU A 40 -7.97 -7.85 -1.39
CA LEU A 40 -6.64 -7.64 -0.82
C LEU A 40 -6.35 -6.13 -0.74
N SER A 41 -6.77 -5.49 0.35
CA SER A 41 -6.37 -4.11 0.65
C SER A 41 -6.40 -3.83 2.15
N HIS A 42 -5.70 -4.65 2.94
CA HIS A 42 -5.32 -4.23 4.28
C HIS A 42 -3.82 -3.91 4.29
N VAL A 43 -3.49 -2.69 3.86
CA VAL A 43 -2.21 -2.09 4.29
C VAL A 43 -2.37 -1.84 5.78
N PRO A 44 -1.61 -2.52 6.67
CA PRO A 44 -1.80 -2.33 8.10
C PRO A 44 -1.51 -0.88 8.47
N SER A 45 -2.49 -0.25 9.12
CA SER A 45 -2.40 1.12 9.62
C SER A 45 -1.25 1.21 10.63
N ALA A 46 -0.21 1.97 10.24
CA ALA A 46 1.08 2.06 10.92
C ALA A 46 1.04 2.76 12.30
N ALA A 47 -0.13 3.11 12.84
CA ALA A 47 -0.23 3.95 14.03
C ALA A 47 -0.48 3.19 15.34
N ALA A 48 -0.75 1.87 15.31
CA ALA A 48 -1.12 1.12 16.53
C ALA A 48 -0.45 -0.26 16.66
N GLN A 49 0.43 -0.64 15.74
CA GLN A 49 1.14 -1.92 15.78
C GLN A 49 2.63 -1.65 15.99
N GLY A 50 3.33 -2.55 16.67
CA GLY A 50 4.77 -2.44 16.91
C GLY A 50 5.58 -2.29 15.61
N ALA A 51 6.90 -2.15 15.74
CA ALA A 51 7.78 -2.03 14.57
C ALA A 51 7.46 -3.11 13.51
N TRP A 52 7.45 -2.69 12.25
CA TRP A 52 7.20 -3.59 11.12
C TRP A 52 8.21 -4.75 11.10
N SER A 53 7.73 -5.97 10.84
CA SER A 53 8.54 -7.18 10.68
C SER A 53 8.12 -7.95 9.43
N TRP A 54 9.09 -8.26 8.57
CA TRP A 54 8.89 -9.09 7.39
C TRP A 54 8.46 -10.51 7.76
N GLU A 55 9.05 -11.08 8.82
CA GLU A 55 8.75 -12.43 9.30
C GLU A 55 7.28 -12.55 9.71
N TRP A 56 6.79 -11.56 10.47
CA TRP A 56 5.38 -11.52 10.87
C TRP A 56 4.46 -11.36 9.65
N TYR A 57 4.79 -10.44 8.74
CA TYR A 57 3.99 -10.18 7.54
C TYR A 57 3.88 -11.41 6.65
N LEU A 58 4.99 -12.09 6.36
CA LEU A 58 5.00 -13.28 5.51
C LEU A 58 4.19 -14.43 6.14
N LYS A 59 4.28 -14.59 7.47
CA LYS A 59 3.47 -15.57 8.21
C LYS A 59 1.98 -15.28 8.11
N GLU A 60 1.58 -14.02 8.33
CA GLU A 60 0.18 -13.60 8.24
C GLU A 60 -0.38 -13.79 6.82
N GLN A 61 0.41 -13.41 5.80
CA GLN A 61 0.03 -13.56 4.40
C GLN A 61 0.15 -15.00 3.87
N LYS A 62 0.66 -15.95 4.68
CA LYS A 62 0.98 -17.32 4.25
C LYS A 62 1.84 -17.33 2.97
N ALA A 63 2.75 -16.36 2.86
CA ALA A 63 3.58 -16.13 1.70
C ALA A 63 5.03 -16.55 1.99
N VAL A 64 5.78 -16.80 0.92
CA VAL A 64 7.21 -17.11 0.98
C VAL A 64 7.96 -15.98 0.27
N ALA A 65 9.07 -15.52 0.86
CA ALA A 65 9.93 -14.54 0.21
C ALA A 65 10.56 -15.15 -1.05
N ALA A 66 10.79 -14.31 -2.08
CA ALA A 66 11.56 -14.74 -3.24
C ALA A 66 12.97 -15.18 -2.79
N PRO A 67 13.47 -16.36 -3.24
CA PRO A 67 14.82 -16.79 -2.94
C PRO A 67 15.87 -15.76 -3.39
N VAL A 68 16.94 -15.60 -2.61
CA VAL A 68 17.98 -14.59 -2.84
C VAL A 68 18.75 -14.86 -4.14
N GLU A 69 18.81 -16.13 -4.54
CA GLU A 69 19.50 -16.59 -5.76
C GLU A 69 18.83 -16.08 -7.05
N LEU A 70 17.58 -15.60 -6.96
CA LEU A 70 16.89 -14.97 -8.09
C LEU A 70 17.39 -13.54 -8.37
N PHE A 71 18.12 -12.94 -7.42
CA PHE A 71 18.69 -11.61 -7.55
C PHE A 71 20.13 -11.72 -8.07
N SER A 72 20.49 -10.93 -9.07
CA SER A 72 21.85 -10.94 -9.62
C SER A 72 22.87 -10.42 -8.60
N LYS A 73 24.14 -10.78 -8.76
CA LYS A 73 25.21 -10.24 -7.91
C LYS A 73 25.26 -8.71 -7.92
N ASP A 74 24.95 -8.08 -9.05
CA ASP A 74 24.89 -6.62 -9.17
C ASP A 74 23.69 -5.99 -8.42
N GLN A 75 22.68 -6.79 -8.09
CA GLN A 75 21.54 -6.40 -7.23
C GLN A 75 21.80 -6.67 -5.75
N SER A 76 22.89 -7.38 -5.43
CA SER A 76 23.29 -7.63 -4.03
C SER A 76 23.84 -6.37 -3.38
N PHE A 77 23.93 -6.39 -2.05
CA PHE A 77 24.47 -5.26 -1.30
C PHE A 77 25.96 -5.06 -1.64
N PRO A 78 26.40 -3.81 -1.91
CA PRO A 78 27.81 -3.53 -2.15
C PRO A 78 28.69 -3.96 -0.97
N GLU A 79 29.90 -4.42 -1.28
CA GLU A 79 30.89 -4.82 -0.25
C GLU A 79 31.55 -3.61 0.44
N HIS A 80 31.50 -2.43 -0.19
CA HIS A 80 32.12 -1.21 0.29
C HIS A 80 31.09 -0.22 0.81
N GLU A 81 31.47 0.53 1.85
CA GLU A 81 30.64 1.58 2.42
C GLU A 81 30.30 2.67 1.41
N ASN A 82 29.09 3.24 1.54
CA ASN A 82 28.66 4.37 0.74
C ASN A 82 29.36 5.66 1.22
N GLY A 83 30.27 6.19 0.42
CA GLY A 83 31.02 7.42 0.74
C GLY A 83 30.30 8.73 0.43
N PHE A 84 29.09 8.71 -0.11
CA PHE A 84 28.34 9.92 -0.45
C PHE A 84 27.73 10.57 0.78
N GLN A 85 27.69 11.90 0.78
CA GLN A 85 27.09 12.71 1.84
C GLN A 85 26.06 13.68 1.25
N ILE A 86 25.05 14.03 2.05
CA ILE A 86 24.04 15.02 1.66
C ILE A 86 24.74 16.34 1.30
N GLY A 87 24.32 16.95 0.20
CA GLY A 87 24.91 18.18 -0.34
C GLY A 87 26.11 17.99 -1.26
N MET A 88 26.66 16.78 -1.40
CA MET A 88 27.64 16.49 -2.45
C MET A 88 27.01 16.69 -3.83
N ARG A 89 27.83 17.14 -4.77
CA ARG A 89 27.43 17.40 -6.17
C ARG A 89 28.07 16.41 -7.12
N LEU A 90 27.32 16.04 -8.15
CA LEU A 90 27.74 15.09 -9.18
C LEU A 90 27.09 15.44 -10.53
N GLU A 91 27.66 14.91 -11.60
CA GLU A 91 27.07 14.96 -12.93
C GLU A 91 26.27 13.69 -13.18
N GLY A 92 25.08 13.82 -13.77
CA GLY A 92 24.25 12.69 -14.14
C GLY A 92 23.46 12.93 -15.41
N ILE A 93 22.95 11.88 -16.01
CA ILE A 93 22.13 11.93 -17.22
C ILE A 93 20.68 12.17 -16.82
N ASP A 94 19.97 13.09 -17.48
CA ASP A 94 18.52 13.24 -17.32
C ASP A 94 17.80 12.01 -17.93
N PRO A 95 17.04 11.22 -17.14
CA PRO A 95 16.28 10.08 -17.68
C PRO A 95 15.26 10.48 -18.75
N ARG A 96 14.80 11.74 -18.75
CA ARG A 96 13.88 12.28 -19.77
C ARG A 96 14.62 12.77 -21.00
N HIS A 97 15.88 13.17 -20.86
CA HIS A 97 16.72 13.67 -21.96
C HIS A 97 18.13 13.04 -21.90
N PRO A 98 18.28 11.78 -22.38
CA PRO A 98 19.53 11.02 -22.21
C PRO A 98 20.78 11.62 -22.88
N SER A 99 20.60 12.60 -23.77
CA SER A 99 21.69 13.31 -24.44
C SER A 99 22.23 14.51 -23.63
N VAL A 100 21.68 14.80 -22.45
CA VAL A 100 22.04 15.95 -21.63
C VAL A 100 22.63 15.49 -20.30
N PHE A 101 23.75 16.09 -19.92
CA PHE A 101 24.31 16.00 -18.58
C PHE A 101 23.76 17.13 -17.71
N CYS A 102 23.36 16.79 -16.49
CA CYS A 102 22.81 17.71 -15.50
C CYS A 102 23.69 17.71 -14.26
N VAL A 103 23.74 18.86 -13.59
CA VAL A 103 24.30 18.96 -12.25
C VAL A 103 23.26 18.44 -11.27
N LEU A 104 23.66 17.48 -10.43
CA LEU A 104 22.82 16.86 -9.43
C LEU A 104 23.41 17.10 -8.03
N SER A 105 22.54 17.23 -7.04
CA SER A 105 22.91 17.26 -5.62
C SER A 105 22.35 16.04 -4.89
N VAL A 106 23.13 15.46 -3.97
CA VAL A 106 22.68 14.39 -3.07
C VAL A 106 21.70 14.99 -2.06
N ALA A 107 20.41 14.70 -2.21
CA ALA A 107 19.36 15.16 -1.31
C ALA A 107 19.22 14.24 -0.08
N GLU A 108 19.47 12.93 -0.25
CA GLU A 108 19.38 11.94 0.83
C GLU A 108 20.27 10.72 0.53
N VAL A 109 20.79 10.10 1.59
CA VAL A 109 21.52 8.84 1.54
C VAL A 109 20.71 7.77 2.27
N CYS A 110 20.20 6.77 1.54
CA CYS A 110 19.38 5.68 2.06
C CYS A 110 20.16 4.36 1.96
N GLY A 111 21.05 4.09 2.92
CA GLY A 111 21.98 2.97 2.83
C GLY A 111 22.89 3.13 1.60
N TYR A 112 22.76 2.23 0.63
CA TYR A 112 23.56 2.24 -0.61
C TYR A 112 22.87 2.94 -1.80
N ARG A 113 21.69 3.51 -1.58
CA ARG A 113 20.95 4.26 -2.61
C ARG A 113 20.97 5.74 -2.29
N LEU A 114 21.00 6.56 -3.35
CA LEU A 114 21.00 8.01 -3.24
C LEU A 114 19.68 8.55 -3.78
N ARG A 115 19.11 9.53 -3.08
CA ARG A 115 18.09 10.41 -3.65
C ARG A 115 18.78 11.63 -4.21
N LEU A 116 18.66 11.82 -5.53
CA LEU A 116 19.31 12.92 -6.24
C LEU A 116 18.29 14.01 -6.57
N HIS A 117 18.73 15.25 -6.52
CA HIS A 117 18.00 16.43 -6.96
C HIS A 117 18.69 17.03 -8.17
N PHE A 118 17.92 17.46 -9.18
CA PHE A 118 18.47 18.15 -10.36
C PHE A 118 18.61 19.64 -10.05
N ASP A 119 19.83 20.15 -10.05
CA ASP A 119 20.09 21.56 -9.76
C ASP A 119 19.57 22.43 -10.91
N GLY A 120 18.74 23.43 -10.58
CA GLY A 120 18.18 24.36 -11.57
C GLY A 120 16.86 23.92 -12.22
N TYR A 121 16.30 22.78 -11.83
CA TYR A 121 14.94 22.37 -12.19
C TYR A 121 14.00 22.69 -11.01
N LEU A 122 13.01 23.57 -11.24
CA LEU A 122 11.98 23.98 -10.26
C LEU A 122 10.77 23.05 -10.31
#